data_AF-A0A367QJM4-F1
#
_entry.id   AF-A0A367QJM4-F1
#
_cell.length_a   1.000
_cell.length_b   1.000
_cell.length_c   1.000
_cell.angle_alpha   90.00
_cell.angle_beta   90.00
_cell.angle_gamma   90.00
#
_symmetry.space_group_name_H-M   'P 1'
#
loop_
_entity.id
_entity.type
_entity.pdbx_description
1 polymer ?
#
loop_
_entity_poly.entity_id
_entity_poly.type
_entity_poly.pdbx_seq_one_letter_code
_entity_poly.pdbx_strand_id
1 'polypeptide(L)' 'MDNYTCNEIAKILNLHTSTVSGWVKRGWLKGVKRSKQHYQVRAEDLKHFLKNPPSRIRNRIAAIDQLTIKYLVG' A
#
# COMPACT_ATOMS: atom_id res chain seq x y z
N MET A 1 -2.60 -13.55 -9.39
CA MET A 1 -2.04 -13.42 -8.02
C MET A 1 -1.00 -12.32 -8.09
N ASP A 2 -1.47 -11.08 -8.17
CA ASP A 2 -0.62 -9.96 -8.50
C ASP A 2 0.05 -9.44 -7.24
N ASN A 3 1.38 -9.47 -7.23
CA ASN A 3 2.19 -8.87 -6.19
C ASN A 3 2.57 -7.47 -6.65
N TYR A 4 2.26 -6.46 -5.85
CA TYR A 4 2.63 -5.08 -6.14
C TYR A 4 3.93 -4.70 -5.45
N THR A 5 4.80 -4.03 -6.18
CA THR A 5 5.95 -3.34 -5.61
C THR A 5 5.50 -2.06 -4.90
N CYS A 6 6.30 -1.59 -3.94
CA CYS A 6 6.04 -0.30 -3.30
C CYS A 6 5.92 0.86 -4.30
N ASN A 7 6.60 0.77 -5.46
CA ASN A 7 6.57 1.81 -6.49
C ASN A 7 5.24 1.80 -7.26
N GLU A 8 4.71 0.62 -7.58
CA GLU A 8 3.39 0.50 -8.22
C GLU A 8 2.29 1.01 -7.29
N ILE A 9 2.32 0.61 -6.02
CA ILE A 9 1.38 1.10 -5.01
C ILE A 9 1.47 2.62 -4.87
N ALA A 10 2.69 3.15 -4.86
CA ALA A 10 2.93 4.58 -4.77
C ALA A 10 2.35 5.34 -5.97
N LYS A 11 2.59 4.86 -7.19
CA LYS A 11 2.01 5.45 -8.42
C LYS A 11 0.49 5.41 -8.40
N ILE A 12 -0.08 4.27 -8.01
CA ILE A 12 -1.53 4.09 -8.01
C ILE A 12 -2.17 5.02 -6.97
N LEU A 13 -1.67 5.02 -5.74
CA LEU A 13 -2.19 5.86 -4.66
C LEU A 13 -1.79 7.34 -4.77
N ASN A 14 -1.05 7.71 -5.83
CA ASN A 14 -0.46 9.03 -6.01
C ASN A 14 0.35 9.52 -4.78
N LEU A 15 1.14 8.61 -4.21
CA LEU A 15 1.99 8.84 -3.05
C LEU A 15 3.46 8.70 -3.43
N HIS A 16 4.34 9.24 -2.58
CA HIS A 16 5.77 8.99 -2.72
C HIS A 16 6.12 7.56 -2.28
N THR A 17 7.03 6.89 -3.00
CA THR A 17 7.48 5.52 -2.70
C THR A 17 8.08 5.37 -1.30
N SER A 18 8.65 6.44 -0.74
CA SER A 18 9.11 6.46 0.66
C SER A 18 7.96 6.32 1.68
N THR A 19 6.77 6.82 1.37
CA THR A 19 5.57 6.69 2.22
C THR A 19 5.15 5.23 2.30
N VAL A 20 5.04 4.55 1.16
CA VAL A 20 4.65 3.14 1.10
C VAL A 20 5.69 2.24 1.75
N SER A 21 6.98 2.46 1.46
CA SER A 21 8.06 1.71 2.13
C SER A 21 8.09 1.98 3.64
N GLY A 22 7.74 3.20 4.07
CA GLY A 22 7.56 3.54 5.48
C GLY A 22 6.42 2.76 6.15
N TRP A 23 5.33 2.47 5.44
CA TRP A 23 4.25 1.62 5.95
C TRP A 23 4.70 0.17 6.14
N VAL A 24 5.47 -0.36 5.19
CA VAL A 24 6.04 -1.71 5.29
C VAL A 24 7.05 -1.80 6.44
N LYS A 25 7.96 -0.84 6.55
CA LYS A 25 8.95 -0.77 7.65
C LYS A 25 8.30 -0.66 9.03
N ARG A 26 7.16 0.03 9.13
CA ARG A 26 6.38 0.16 10.38
C ARG A 26 5.49 -1.06 10.67
N GLY A 27 5.45 -2.05 9.78
CA GLY A 27 4.59 -3.22 9.91
C GLY A 27 3.11 -2.94 9.67
N TRP A 28 2.76 -1.77 9.15
CA TRP A 28 1.37 -1.42 8.85
C TRP A 28 0.87 -2.08 7.57
N LEU A 29 1.74 -2.18 6.57
CA LEU A 29 1.46 -2.89 5.33
C LEU A 29 2.32 -4.15 5.28
N LYS A 30 1.67 -5.31 5.20
CA LYS A 30 2.37 -6.59 5.16
C LYS A 30 3.05 -6.74 3.81
N GLY A 31 4.38 -6.67 3.82
CA GLY A 31 5.21 -6.82 2.64
C GLY A 31 6.24 -7.93 2.82
N VAL A 32 6.47 -8.71 1.78
CA VAL A 32 7.57 -9.67 1.69
C VAL A 32 8.78 -8.95 1.12
N LYS A 33 9.87 -8.95 1.89
CA LYS A 33 11.16 -8.45 1.40
C LYS A 33 11.73 -9.44 0.39
N ARG A 34 11.90 -9.01 -0.86
CA ARG A 34 12.52 -9.84 -1.91
C ARG A 34 14.02 -9.60 -2.04
N SER A 35 14.48 -8.39 -1.72
CA SER A 35 15.91 -8.04 -1.73
C SER A 35 16.20 -6.86 -0.79
N LYS A 36 17.46 -6.42 -0.71
CA LYS A 36 17.89 -5.34 0.20
C LYS A 36 17.03 -4.08 0.11
N GLN A 37 16.50 -3.75 -1.08
CA GLN A 37 15.73 -2.52 -1.34
C GLN A 37 14.31 -2.75 -1.89
N HIS A 38 13.94 -3.99 -2.24
CA HIS A 38 12.65 -4.26 -2.88
C HIS A 38 11.72 -5.05 -1.96
N TYR A 39 10.54 -4.47 -1.71
CA TYR A 39 9.42 -5.09 -1.03
C TYR A 39 8.30 -5.36 -2.03
N GLN A 40 7.67 -6.52 -1.88
CA GLN A 40 6.46 -6.88 -2.59
C GLN A 40 5.32 -7.03 -1.59
N VAL A 41 4.14 -6.56 -1.97
CA VAL A 41 2.92 -6.61 -1.16
C VAL A 41 1.88 -7.37 -1.98
N ARG A 42 1.21 -8.33 -1.36
CA ARG A 42 0.13 -9.04 -2.04
C ARG A 42 -1.07 -8.11 -2.22
N ALA A 43 -1.79 -8.25 -3.33
CA ALA A 43 -3.03 -7.50 -3.57
C ALA A 43 -4.01 -7.60 -2.38
N GLU A 44 -4.16 -8.78 -1.80
CA GLU A 44 -5.02 -9.04 -0.64
C GLU A 44 -4.59 -8.24 0.61
N ASP A 45 -3.28 -8.26 0.93
CA ASP A 45 -2.72 -7.52 2.06
C ASP A 45 -2.93 -6.00 1.88
N LEU A 46 -2.75 -5.51 0.65
CA LEU A 46 -3.02 -4.11 0.30
C LEU A 46 -4.52 -3.77 0.43
N LYS A 47 -5.41 -4.64 -0.05
CA LYS A 47 -6.87 -4.51 0.10
C LYS A 47 -7.29 -4.46 1.57
N HIS A 48 -6.75 -5.35 2.41
CA HIS A 48 -7.02 -5.34 3.84
C HIS A 48 -6.52 -4.07 4.52
N PHE A 49 -5.31 -3.62 4.16
CA PHE A 49 -4.74 -2.38 4.69
C PHE A 49 -5.56 -1.14 4.31
N LEU A 50 -6.01 -1.04 3.05
CA LEU A 50 -6.83 0.09 2.59
C LEU A 50 -8.24 0.09 3.20
N LYS A 51 -8.81 -1.10 3.46
CA LYS A 51 -10.10 -1.23 4.15
C LYS A 51 -10.02 -0.92 5.63
N ASN A 52 -8.91 -1.28 6.29
CA ASN A 52 -8.71 -1.05 7.72
C ASN A 52 -7.37 -0.37 7.98
N PRO A 53 -7.22 0.91 7.60
CA PRO A 53 -5.97 1.61 7.77
C PRO A 53 -5.72 1.98 9.24
N PRO A 54 -4.46 2.03 9.69
CA PRO A 54 -4.10 2.56 11.00
C PRO A 54 -4.69 3.96 11.22
N SER A 55 -5.19 4.23 12.43
CA SER A 55 -5.87 5.48 12.81
C SER A 55 -5.08 6.74 12.41
N ARG A 56 -3.75 6.71 12.54
CA ARG A 56 -2.84 7.82 12.18
C ARG A 56 -2.83 8.17 10.69
N ILE A 57 -3.16 7.24 9.81
CA ILE A 57 -3.17 7.46 8.35
C ILE A 57 -4.55 7.31 7.73
N ARG A 58 -5.57 7.01 8.53
CA ARG A 58 -6.96 6.87 8.08
C ARG A 58 -7.43 8.09 7.31
N ASN A 59 -7.20 9.31 7.82
CA ASN A 59 -7.60 10.53 7.12
C ASN A 59 -6.82 10.74 5.81
N ARG A 60 -5.56 10.30 5.78
CA ARG A 60 -4.70 10.36 4.58
C ARG A 60 -5.18 9.38 3.51
N ILE A 61 -5.61 8.19 3.91
CA ILE A 61 -6.16 7.18 3.00
C ILE A 61 -7.59 7.55 2.57
N ALA A 62 -8.40 8.15 3.45
CA ALA A 62 -9.72 8.67 3.10
C ALA A 62 -9.65 9.84 2.09
N ALA A 63 -8.53 10.57 2.06
CA ALA A 63 -8.26 11.61 1.07
C ALA A 63 -7.77 11.04 -0.28
N ILE A 64 -7.43 9.75 -0.35
CA ILE A 64 -7.12 9.07 -1.63
C ILE A 64 -8.45 8.78 -2.32
N ASP A 65 -8.48 9.00 -3.63
CA ASP A 65 -9.66 8.76 -4.46
C ASP A 65 -10.15 7.31 -4.31
N GLN A 66 -11.44 7.16 -3.98
CA GLN A 66 -12.08 5.86 -3.80
C GLN A 66 -12.11 5.05 -5.09
N LEU A 67 -12.08 5.70 -6.26
CA LEU A 67 -11.92 5.03 -7.56
C LEU A 67 -10.59 4.29 -7.64
N THR A 68 -9.50 4.93 -7.23
CA THR A 68 -8.16 4.33 -7.18
C THR A 68 -8.12 3.09 -6.29
N ILE A 69 -8.79 3.15 -5.14
CA ILE A 69 -8.92 2.00 -4.23
C ILE A 69 -9.72 0.89 -4.90
N LYS A 70 -10.82 1.20 -5.59
CA LYS A 70 -11.63 0.21 -6.31
C LYS A 70 -10.83 -0.51 -7.41
N TYR A 71 -10.01 0.21 -8.18
CA TYR A 71 -9.11 -0.36 -9.19
C TYR A 71 -8.05 -1.31 -8.61
N LEU A 72 -7.57 -1.06 -7.40
CA LEU A 72 -6.62 -1.95 -6.69
C LEU A 72 -7.28 -3.21 -6.14
N VAL A 73 -8.58 -3.13 -5.87
CA VAL A 73 -9.28 -4.05 -4.99
C VAL A 73 -10.16 -5.03 -5.76
N GLY A 74 -10.53 -4.70 -7.00
CA GLY A 74 -11.52 -5.47 -7.78
C GLY A 74 -12.92 -5.22 -7.27
#